data_AF-A0A8C2RDR4-F1
#
_entry.id   AF-A0A8C2RDR4-F1
#
_cell.length_a   1.000
_cell.length_b   1.000
_cell.length_c   1.000
_cell.angle_alpha   90.00
_cell.angle_beta   90.00
_cell.angle_gamma   90.00
#
_symmetry.space_group_name_H-M   'P 1'
#
loop_
_entity.id
_entity.type
_entity.pdbx_description
1 polymer ?
#
loop_
_entity_poly.entity_id
_entity_poly.type
_entity_poly.pdbx_seq_one_letter_code
_entity_poly.pdbx_strand_id
1 'polypeptide(L)'
;EGRKETKSLRNKKQASSAASLLPRLIESEERSLDRLSLTRDRETTGLSGATALIWGARLVLAKHLLIWFVLSAWIGDSESRERSPGLLGWETCSKSLPGKLKTTHIFSWILKAIQNPNDIQLQEKAWNAVCPLVVRLKRFYEFSIRLEKALQSLLESLTCPPYTPTQHLEREQALAKEFAEILHFTLRFDELKMRNPAIQNDFSYYRRTISRNRINNMHLDIENEVNNEMANRMSLFYAEATPMLKTLSNATMHFVSENKTLPIENTTDCLSTMTSVCKVMLETPEYRSRFTSEETLMFCMRVMVGVIILYDHVHPVGAFCKTSKIDMKGCIKVLKEQAPDSVEGLLNALRFTTKHLNDESTSKQIRAMLQ
;
A
#
# COMPACT_ATOMS: atom_id res chain seq x y z
N GLU A 1 29.03 -13.61 -29.80
CA GLU A 1 28.43 -12.78 -28.72
C GLU A 1 29.38 -12.21 -27.64
N GLY A 2 30.65 -12.61 -27.49
CA GLY A 2 31.49 -12.24 -26.33
C GLY A 2 31.92 -10.76 -26.12
N ARG A 3 31.61 -9.82 -27.03
CA ARG A 3 31.98 -8.39 -26.89
C ARG A 3 30.89 -7.54 -26.21
N LYS A 4 29.65 -8.05 -26.10
CA LYS A 4 28.54 -7.39 -25.39
C LYS A 4 28.53 -7.72 -23.89
N GLU A 5 28.92 -8.93 -23.49
CA GLU A 5 29.02 -9.32 -22.07
C GLU A 5 30.11 -8.55 -21.31
N THR A 6 31.26 -8.31 -21.94
CA THR A 6 32.40 -7.62 -21.30
C THR A 6 32.13 -6.13 -21.04
N LYS A 7 31.28 -5.45 -21.83
CA LYS A 7 30.81 -4.09 -21.53
C LYS A 7 29.76 -4.06 -20.40
N SER A 8 28.87 -5.06 -20.35
CA SER A 8 27.85 -5.19 -19.29
C SER A 8 28.48 -5.43 -17.90
N LEU A 9 29.49 -6.29 -17.83
CA LEU A 9 30.24 -6.55 -16.59
C LEU A 9 31.10 -5.36 -16.13
N ARG A 10 31.67 -4.58 -17.06
CA ARG A 10 32.48 -3.39 -16.73
C ARG A 10 31.61 -2.24 -16.23
N ASN A 11 30.42 -2.04 -16.82
CA ASN A 11 29.42 -1.08 -16.33
C ASN A 11 28.82 -1.48 -14.98
N LYS A 12 28.58 -2.78 -14.73
CA LYS A 12 28.15 -3.28 -13.41
C LYS A 12 29.21 -3.07 -12.33
N LYS A 13 30.50 -3.27 -12.64
CA LYS A 13 31.61 -3.01 -11.70
C LYS A 13 31.81 -1.52 -11.40
N GLN A 14 31.67 -0.64 -12.39
CA GLN A 14 31.74 0.82 -12.17
C GLN A 14 30.53 1.36 -11.38
N ALA A 15 29.31 0.87 -11.65
CA ALA A 15 28.12 1.24 -10.89
C ALA A 15 28.17 0.72 -9.44
N SER A 16 28.67 -0.50 -9.22
CA SER A 16 28.87 -1.06 -7.88
C SER A 16 29.94 -0.32 -7.07
N SER A 17 31.01 0.16 -7.72
CA SER A 17 32.06 0.95 -7.07
C SER A 17 31.63 2.40 -6.76
N ALA A 18 30.70 2.98 -7.52
CA ALA A 18 30.13 4.29 -7.21
C ALA A 18 29.07 4.20 -6.09
N ALA A 19 28.25 3.14 -6.10
CA ALA A 19 27.23 2.87 -5.08
C ALA A 19 27.81 2.56 -3.70
N SER A 20 29.07 2.09 -3.61
CA SER A 20 29.75 1.83 -2.33
C SER A 20 30.41 3.08 -1.72
N LEU A 21 30.66 4.13 -2.52
CA LEU A 21 31.30 5.38 -2.09
C LEU A 21 30.28 6.47 -1.70
N LEU A 22 29.09 6.46 -2.33
CA LEU A 22 28.01 7.41 -2.07
C LEU A 22 27.52 7.40 -0.59
N PRO A 23 27.28 6.26 0.06
CA PRO A 23 26.86 6.23 1.47
C PRO A 23 27.93 6.79 2.42
N ARG A 24 29.22 6.57 2.14
CA ARG A 24 30.33 7.08 2.97
C ARG A 24 30.51 8.59 2.84
N LEU A 25 30.21 9.14 1.66
CA LEU A 25 30.20 10.59 1.44
C LEU A 25 29.02 11.24 2.18
N ILE A 26 27.82 10.65 2.09
CA ILE A 26 26.60 11.13 2.76
C ILE A 26 26.75 11.08 4.30
N GLU A 27 27.26 9.98 4.85
CA GLU A 27 27.44 9.81 6.30
C GLU A 27 28.54 10.73 6.87
N SER A 28 29.56 11.08 6.07
CA SER A 28 30.56 12.08 6.44
C SER A 28 30.02 13.51 6.40
N GLU A 29 29.06 13.79 5.52
CA GLU A 29 28.42 15.10 5.36
C GLU A 29 27.29 15.32 6.40
N GLU A 30 26.53 14.29 6.79
CA GLU A 30 25.55 14.35 7.91
C GLU A 30 26.24 14.63 9.26
N ARG A 31 27.37 13.96 9.58
CA ARG A 31 28.18 14.28 10.78
C ARG A 31 28.83 15.66 10.73
N SER A 32 28.87 16.30 9.56
CA SER A 32 29.37 17.67 9.39
C SER A 32 28.22 18.68 9.54
N LEU A 33 27.01 18.32 9.13
CA LEU A 33 25.77 19.08 9.36
C LEU A 33 25.35 19.09 10.84
N ASP A 34 25.51 18.00 11.58
CA ASP A 34 25.28 17.98 13.04
C ASP A 34 26.29 18.85 13.80
N ARG A 35 27.52 18.97 13.29
CA ARG A 35 28.51 19.92 13.83
C ARG A 35 28.19 21.37 13.47
N LEU A 36 27.54 21.61 12.33
CA LEU A 36 27.05 22.93 11.89
C LEU A 36 25.72 23.35 12.54
N SER A 37 24.88 22.41 12.98
CA SER A 37 23.66 22.68 13.74
C SER A 37 23.96 23.00 15.21
N LEU A 38 24.97 22.33 15.80
CA LEU A 38 25.48 22.62 17.15
C LEU A 38 26.28 23.94 17.26
N THR A 39 26.65 24.56 16.14
CA THR A 39 27.35 25.86 16.11
C THR A 39 26.43 27.03 15.77
N ARG A 40 25.13 26.79 15.59
CA ARG A 40 24.18 27.83 15.13
C ARG A 40 23.66 28.78 16.20
N ASP A 41 24.21 28.72 17.42
CA ASP A 41 23.91 29.68 18.49
C ASP A 41 25.01 30.72 18.73
N ARG A 42 26.11 30.75 17.95
CA ARG A 42 27.06 31.86 18.01
C ARG A 42 27.62 32.24 16.64
N GLU A 43 27.45 33.52 16.34
CA GLU A 43 28.21 34.35 15.39
C GLU A 43 27.78 34.33 13.91
N THR A 44 27.14 35.45 13.56
CA THR A 44 27.15 36.06 12.23
C THR A 44 28.58 36.24 11.72
N THR A 45 28.96 35.58 10.63
CA THR A 45 29.67 36.17 9.46
C THR A 45 29.99 35.10 8.41
N GLY A 46 29.63 35.38 7.15
CA GLY A 46 30.33 34.90 5.95
C GLY A 46 30.42 33.39 5.68
N LEU A 47 29.33 32.76 5.21
CA LEU A 47 29.45 31.61 4.30
C LEU A 47 28.68 31.88 2.99
N SER A 48 29.44 31.85 1.90
CA SER A 48 29.06 32.15 0.52
C SER A 48 27.84 31.34 0.06
N GLY A 49 26.83 32.02 -0.52
CA GLY A 49 25.64 31.41 -1.13
C GLY A 49 25.92 30.37 -2.21
N ALA A 50 27.15 30.29 -2.73
CA ALA A 50 27.58 29.23 -3.63
C ALA A 50 27.62 27.85 -2.93
N THR A 51 27.94 27.80 -1.64
CA THR A 51 27.92 26.54 -0.87
C THR A 51 26.48 26.05 -0.72
N ALA A 52 25.55 26.86 -0.25
CA ALA A 52 24.12 26.49 -0.16
C ALA A 52 23.53 26.02 -1.52
N LEU A 53 23.92 26.66 -2.63
CA LEU A 53 23.50 26.26 -3.99
C LEU A 53 24.08 24.91 -4.44
N ILE A 54 25.36 24.66 -4.18
CA ILE A 54 26.01 23.38 -4.51
C ILE A 54 25.44 22.24 -3.65
N TRP A 55 25.17 22.52 -2.37
CA TRP A 55 24.55 21.58 -1.44
C TRP A 55 23.10 21.23 -1.86
N GLY A 56 22.32 22.24 -2.26
CA GLY A 56 20.99 22.03 -2.85
C GLY A 56 21.03 21.19 -4.13
N ALA A 57 21.97 21.47 -5.03
CA ALA A 57 22.14 20.72 -6.27
C ALA A 57 22.53 19.24 -6.03
N ARG A 58 23.37 18.96 -5.03
CA ARG A 58 23.77 17.59 -4.66
C ARG A 58 22.62 16.78 -4.07
N LEU A 59 21.80 17.39 -3.21
CA LEU A 59 20.61 16.75 -2.65
C LEU A 59 19.56 16.46 -3.74
N VAL A 60 19.39 17.38 -4.68
CA VAL A 60 18.54 17.19 -5.87
C VAL A 60 19.05 16.03 -6.74
N LEU A 61 20.36 15.95 -6.97
CA LEU A 61 20.97 14.84 -7.71
C LEU A 61 20.80 13.48 -7.02
N ALA A 62 20.99 13.41 -5.70
CA ALA A 62 20.78 12.19 -4.93
C ALA A 62 19.31 11.71 -5.00
N LYS A 63 18.35 12.64 -4.88
CA LYS A 63 16.92 12.35 -5.07
C LYS A 63 16.61 11.90 -6.50
N HIS A 64 17.15 12.56 -7.51
CA HIS A 64 16.98 12.17 -8.91
C HIS A 64 17.55 10.78 -9.20
N LEU A 65 18.70 10.43 -8.60
CA LEU A 65 19.30 9.10 -8.72
C LEU A 65 18.45 8.05 -8.02
N LEU A 66 18.02 8.27 -6.78
CA LEU A 66 17.10 7.37 -6.06
C LEU A 66 15.84 7.12 -6.88
N ILE A 67 15.20 8.19 -7.37
CA ILE A 67 13.98 8.08 -8.19
C ILE A 67 14.26 7.31 -9.46
N TRP A 68 15.35 7.59 -10.17
CA TRP A 68 15.70 6.87 -11.40
C TRP A 68 15.98 5.38 -11.15
N PHE A 69 16.63 5.04 -10.03
CA PHE A 69 16.90 3.67 -9.61
C PHE A 69 15.64 2.93 -9.16
N VAL A 70 14.79 3.56 -8.36
CA VAL A 70 13.49 3.00 -7.93
C VAL A 70 12.56 2.83 -9.13
N LEU A 71 12.50 3.82 -10.02
CA LEU A 71 11.71 3.77 -11.26
C LEU A 71 12.19 2.63 -12.16
N SER A 72 13.51 2.39 -12.26
CA SER A 72 14.06 1.25 -12.99
C SER A 72 13.77 -0.10 -12.32
N ALA A 73 13.75 -0.17 -10.98
CA ALA A 73 13.44 -1.39 -10.23
C ALA A 73 11.94 -1.74 -10.23
N TRP A 74 11.08 -0.73 -10.13
CA TRP A 74 9.62 -0.89 -10.06
C TRP A 74 8.99 -1.07 -11.44
N ILE A 75 9.48 -0.35 -12.45
CA ILE A 75 8.97 -0.41 -13.83
C ILE A 75 9.71 -1.45 -14.69
N GLY A 76 10.94 -1.81 -14.32
CA GLY A 76 11.74 -2.78 -15.08
C GLY A 76 11.10 -4.17 -15.12
N ASP A 77 11.07 -4.75 -16.32
CA ASP A 77 10.55 -6.09 -16.60
C ASP A 77 11.42 -7.12 -15.88
N SER A 78 10.91 -7.64 -14.76
CA SER A 78 11.63 -8.57 -13.89
C SER A 78 11.51 -10.00 -14.43
N GLU A 79 12.12 -10.27 -15.59
CA GLU A 79 12.11 -11.60 -16.22
C GLU A 79 13.22 -12.54 -15.70
N SER A 80 14.06 -12.13 -14.73
CA SER A 80 15.26 -12.92 -14.36
C SER A 80 15.79 -12.79 -12.93
N ARG A 81 14.94 -12.53 -11.92
CA ARG A 81 15.34 -12.69 -10.51
C ARG A 81 14.53 -13.82 -9.90
N GLU A 82 15.20 -14.80 -9.28
CA GLU A 82 14.59 -15.86 -8.48
C GLU A 82 13.60 -15.22 -7.50
N ARG A 83 12.31 -15.33 -7.83
CA ARG A 83 11.22 -14.77 -7.04
C ARG A 83 10.90 -15.75 -5.91
N SER A 84 10.90 -15.27 -4.69
CA SER A 84 10.39 -15.98 -3.50
C SER A 84 9.06 -16.69 -3.81
N PRO A 85 8.84 -17.96 -3.40
CA PRO A 85 7.63 -18.74 -3.71
C PRO A 85 6.31 -18.07 -3.31
N GLY A 86 6.33 -17.18 -2.31
CA GLY A 86 5.19 -16.33 -1.94
C GLY A 86 4.73 -15.39 -3.07
N LEU A 87 5.62 -15.05 -4.02
CA LEU A 87 5.36 -14.12 -5.10
C LEU A 87 4.45 -14.69 -6.22
N LEU A 88 4.47 -16.00 -6.46
CA LEU A 88 3.65 -16.62 -7.51
C LEU A 88 2.14 -16.63 -7.17
N GLY A 89 1.82 -16.63 -5.87
CA GLY A 89 0.44 -16.66 -5.39
C GLY A 89 -0.31 -15.33 -5.53
N TRP A 90 0.38 -14.19 -5.31
CA TRP A 90 -0.27 -12.86 -5.33
C TRP A 90 -0.55 -12.37 -6.74
N GLU A 91 0.34 -12.59 -7.71
CA GLU A 91 0.10 -12.18 -9.11
C GLU A 91 -1.12 -12.89 -9.67
N THR A 92 -1.17 -14.20 -9.44
CA THR A 92 -2.29 -15.05 -9.86
C THR A 92 -3.59 -14.60 -9.20
N CYS A 93 -3.55 -14.24 -7.90
CA CYS A 93 -4.72 -13.72 -7.20
C CYS A 93 -5.15 -12.34 -7.72
N SER A 94 -4.20 -11.41 -7.90
CA SER A 94 -4.41 -10.03 -8.37
C SER A 94 -4.97 -9.98 -9.80
N LYS A 95 -4.36 -10.73 -10.74
CA LYS A 95 -4.79 -10.79 -12.15
C LYS A 95 -6.20 -11.39 -12.32
N SER A 96 -6.59 -12.33 -11.46
CA SER A 96 -7.91 -12.96 -11.49
C SER A 96 -8.95 -12.30 -10.57
N LEU A 97 -8.54 -11.29 -9.80
CA LEU A 97 -9.34 -10.64 -8.77
C LEU A 97 -10.67 -10.08 -9.29
N PRO A 98 -10.72 -9.35 -10.44
CA PRO A 98 -11.98 -8.80 -10.95
C PRO A 98 -13.01 -9.87 -11.31
N GLY A 99 -12.58 -11.01 -11.87
CA GLY A 99 -13.46 -12.13 -12.19
C GLY A 99 -13.93 -12.87 -10.93
N LYS A 100 -13.08 -12.98 -9.92
CA LYS A 100 -13.36 -13.69 -8.67
C LYS A 100 -14.33 -12.95 -7.74
N LEU A 101 -14.40 -11.62 -7.84
CA LEU A 101 -15.30 -10.78 -7.01
C LEU A 101 -16.68 -10.54 -7.61
N LYS A 102 -17.00 -11.01 -8.83
CA LYS A 102 -18.35 -10.85 -9.42
C LYS A 102 -19.36 -11.80 -8.76
N THR A 103 -20.54 -11.27 -8.42
CA THR A 103 -21.62 -11.97 -7.69
C THR A 103 -22.99 -11.91 -8.41
N THR A 104 -23.04 -11.37 -9.62
CA THR A 104 -24.28 -10.95 -10.32
C THR A 104 -25.36 -12.03 -10.49
N HIS A 105 -24.99 -13.32 -10.57
CA HIS A 105 -25.97 -14.40 -10.73
C HIS A 105 -26.61 -14.88 -9.42
N ILE A 106 -26.00 -14.61 -8.26
CA ILE A 106 -26.41 -15.22 -6.98
C ILE A 106 -27.58 -14.45 -6.36
N PHE A 107 -27.59 -13.13 -6.49
CA PHE A 107 -28.61 -12.25 -5.93
C PHE A 107 -30.04 -12.63 -6.35
N SER A 108 -30.24 -13.01 -7.61
CA SER A 108 -31.55 -13.43 -8.13
C SER A 108 -32.10 -14.67 -7.42
N TRP A 109 -31.24 -15.65 -7.13
CA TRP A 109 -31.65 -16.85 -6.40
C TRP A 109 -31.96 -16.55 -4.94
N ILE A 110 -31.13 -15.73 -4.28
CA ILE A 110 -31.35 -15.31 -2.90
C ILE A 110 -32.68 -14.57 -2.76
N LEU A 111 -32.97 -13.63 -3.66
CA LEU A 111 -34.23 -12.86 -3.62
C LEU A 111 -35.45 -13.78 -3.76
N LYS A 112 -35.43 -14.69 -4.73
CA LYS A 112 -36.51 -15.67 -4.95
C LYS A 112 -36.71 -16.60 -3.75
N ALA A 113 -35.62 -17.05 -3.13
CA ALA A 113 -35.66 -17.87 -1.93
C ALA A 113 -36.24 -17.09 -0.73
N ILE A 114 -35.90 -15.81 -0.56
CA ILE A 114 -36.48 -14.99 0.52
C ILE A 114 -37.98 -14.75 0.30
N GLN A 115 -38.41 -14.52 -0.95
CA GLN A 115 -39.82 -14.30 -1.30
C GLN A 115 -40.68 -15.57 -1.17
N ASN A 116 -40.08 -16.75 -1.34
CA ASN A 116 -40.76 -18.05 -1.31
C ASN A 116 -40.12 -18.98 -0.27
N PRO A 117 -40.28 -18.70 1.03
CA PRO A 117 -39.57 -19.43 2.10
C PRO A 117 -39.95 -20.91 2.19
N ASN A 118 -41.15 -21.28 1.73
CA ASN A 118 -41.64 -22.67 1.76
C ASN A 118 -41.21 -23.48 0.52
N ASP A 119 -40.65 -22.84 -0.51
CA ASP A 119 -40.16 -23.54 -1.71
C ASP A 119 -38.74 -24.08 -1.47
N ILE A 120 -38.68 -25.38 -1.16
CA ILE A 120 -37.43 -26.09 -0.86
C ILE A 120 -36.45 -26.02 -2.04
N GLN A 121 -36.94 -26.12 -3.29
CA GLN A 121 -36.06 -26.10 -4.47
C GLN A 121 -35.40 -24.73 -4.63
N LEU A 122 -36.12 -23.64 -4.33
CA LEU A 122 -35.54 -22.30 -4.34
C LEU A 122 -34.54 -22.09 -3.20
N GLN A 123 -34.81 -22.62 -1.99
CA GLN A 123 -33.85 -22.58 -0.89
C GLN A 123 -32.54 -23.31 -1.26
N GLU A 124 -32.64 -24.53 -1.81
CA GLU A 124 -31.49 -25.33 -2.24
C GLU A 124 -30.70 -24.64 -3.35
N LYS A 125 -31.36 -24.08 -4.36
CA LYS A 125 -30.68 -23.33 -5.44
C LYS A 125 -29.91 -22.13 -4.91
N ALA A 126 -30.52 -21.34 -4.02
CA ALA A 126 -29.85 -20.21 -3.40
C ALA A 126 -28.68 -20.66 -2.52
N TRP A 127 -28.84 -21.76 -1.79
CA TRP A 127 -27.79 -22.35 -0.95
C TRP A 127 -26.59 -22.83 -1.77
N ASN A 128 -26.84 -23.62 -2.82
CA ASN A 128 -25.80 -24.13 -3.72
C ASN A 128 -25.08 -23.02 -4.47
N ALA A 129 -25.74 -21.89 -4.72
CA ALA A 129 -25.13 -20.71 -5.32
C ALA A 129 -24.26 -19.90 -4.33
N VAL A 130 -24.71 -19.73 -3.09
CA VAL A 130 -24.00 -18.90 -2.09
C VAL A 130 -22.79 -19.61 -1.48
N CYS A 131 -22.86 -20.93 -1.29
CA CYS A 131 -21.80 -21.72 -0.63
C CYS A 131 -20.40 -21.53 -1.26
N PRO A 132 -20.21 -21.72 -2.59
CA PRO A 132 -18.90 -21.52 -3.22
C PRO A 132 -18.38 -20.08 -3.13
N LEU A 133 -19.29 -19.10 -3.10
CA LEU A 133 -18.94 -17.70 -2.90
C LEU A 133 -18.39 -17.49 -1.49
N VAL A 134 -19.02 -18.05 -0.46
CA VAL A 134 -18.56 -17.89 0.93
C VAL A 134 -17.20 -18.53 1.15
N VAL A 135 -16.93 -19.70 0.57
CA VAL A 135 -15.60 -20.31 0.59
C VAL A 135 -14.56 -19.40 -0.06
N ARG A 136 -14.93 -18.69 -1.14
CA ARG A 136 -14.04 -17.70 -1.78
C ARG A 136 -13.83 -16.47 -0.90
N LEU A 137 -14.88 -15.95 -0.26
CA LEU A 137 -14.77 -14.87 0.71
C LEU A 137 -13.85 -15.25 1.88
N LYS A 138 -13.96 -16.50 2.37
CA LYS A 138 -13.05 -17.02 3.40
C LYS A 138 -11.60 -16.95 2.94
N ARG A 139 -11.30 -17.40 1.72
CA ARG A 139 -9.92 -17.34 1.15
C ARG A 139 -9.39 -15.92 1.05
N PHE A 140 -10.23 -14.93 0.74
CA PHE A 140 -9.81 -13.53 0.73
C PHE A 140 -9.53 -12.99 2.14
N TYR A 141 -10.34 -13.34 3.12
CA TYR A 141 -10.08 -13.01 4.52
C TYR A 141 -8.79 -13.69 5.04
N GLU A 142 -8.58 -14.98 4.78
CA GLU A 142 -7.34 -15.66 5.14
C GLU A 142 -6.12 -15.06 4.43
N PHE A 143 -6.31 -14.57 3.20
CA PHE A 143 -5.27 -13.84 2.48
C PHE A 143 -4.92 -12.51 3.15
N SER A 144 -5.89 -11.79 3.74
CA SER A 144 -5.60 -10.54 4.46
C SER A 144 -4.70 -10.78 5.68
N ILE A 145 -4.91 -11.90 6.40
CA ILE A 145 -4.05 -12.31 7.52
C ILE A 145 -2.62 -12.60 7.06
N ARG A 146 -2.46 -13.19 5.87
CA ARG A 146 -1.13 -13.42 5.28
C ARG A 146 -0.46 -12.11 4.85
N LEU A 147 -1.23 -11.16 4.31
CA LEU A 147 -0.73 -9.84 3.94
C LEU A 147 -0.23 -9.06 5.16
N GLU A 148 -0.96 -9.12 6.28
CA GLU A 148 -0.54 -8.52 7.54
C GLU A 148 0.85 -9.02 7.98
N LYS A 149 1.06 -10.33 7.99
CA LYS A 149 2.36 -10.92 8.35
C LYS A 149 3.48 -10.51 7.38
N ALA A 150 3.19 -10.54 6.08
CA ALA A 150 4.16 -10.15 5.06
C ALA A 150 4.56 -8.67 5.21
N LEU A 151 3.58 -7.79 5.48
CA LEU A 151 3.84 -6.37 5.73
C LEU A 151 4.72 -6.17 6.96
N GLN A 152 4.46 -6.87 8.06
CA GLN A 152 5.28 -6.77 9.28
C GLN A 152 6.74 -7.18 9.02
N SER A 153 6.97 -8.27 8.28
CA SER A 153 8.35 -8.69 7.91
C SER A 153 9.05 -7.69 6.98
N LEU A 154 8.31 -7.07 6.06
CA LEU A 154 8.85 -6.01 5.19
C LEU A 154 9.21 -4.76 6.00
N LEU A 155 8.35 -4.34 6.92
CA LEU A 155 8.61 -3.20 7.80
C LEU A 155 9.84 -3.46 8.66
N GLU A 156 9.97 -4.65 9.26
CA GLU A 156 11.15 -5.03 10.04
C GLU A 156 12.44 -4.88 9.22
N SER A 157 12.44 -5.40 7.99
CA SER A 157 13.61 -5.35 7.10
C SER A 157 13.92 -3.94 6.61
N LEU A 158 12.90 -3.14 6.28
CA LEU A 158 13.03 -1.80 5.68
C LEU A 158 13.19 -0.66 6.70
N THR A 159 13.12 -0.96 8.00
CA THR A 159 13.20 0.06 9.06
C THR A 159 14.29 -0.24 10.08
N CYS A 160 15.01 -1.36 9.97
CA CYS A 160 16.03 -1.74 10.95
C CYS A 160 17.25 -0.79 10.94
N PRO A 161 17.85 -0.49 12.11
CA PRO A 161 19.13 0.21 12.17
C PRO A 161 20.28 -0.60 11.52
N PRO A 162 21.36 0.05 11.06
CA PRO A 162 21.70 1.47 11.20
C PRO A 162 21.31 2.33 9.99
N TYR A 163 20.62 1.77 8.99
CA TYR A 163 20.42 2.44 7.72
C TYR A 163 19.27 3.45 7.76
N THR A 164 19.43 4.55 7.02
CA THR A 164 18.35 5.52 6.81
C THR A 164 17.29 4.95 5.85
N PRO A 165 16.05 5.47 5.85
CA PRO A 165 15.01 4.99 4.95
C PRO A 165 15.38 5.07 3.47
N THR A 166 16.10 6.12 3.06
CA THR A 166 16.63 6.22 1.69
C THR A 166 17.59 5.08 1.39
N GLN A 167 18.53 4.78 2.30
CA GLN A 167 19.49 3.69 2.11
C GLN A 167 18.80 2.32 2.05
N HIS A 168 17.76 2.09 2.85
CA HIS A 168 16.93 0.88 2.78
C HIS A 168 16.27 0.72 1.42
N LEU A 169 15.62 1.77 0.90
CA LEU A 169 14.98 1.72 -0.42
C LEU A 169 15.98 1.55 -1.57
N GLU A 170 17.22 2.03 -1.42
CA GLU A 170 18.29 1.84 -2.40
C GLU A 170 18.88 0.43 -2.39
N ARG A 171 19.05 -0.15 -1.19
CA ARG A 171 19.68 -1.46 -0.98
C ARG A 171 18.68 -2.59 -1.21
N GLU A 172 17.52 -2.50 -0.57
CA GLU A 172 16.49 -3.53 -0.52
C GLU A 172 15.38 -3.28 -1.55
N GLN A 173 15.78 -3.03 -2.81
CA GLN A 173 14.86 -2.66 -3.88
C GLN A 173 13.76 -3.70 -4.13
N ALA A 174 14.09 -4.99 -3.94
CA ALA A 174 13.13 -6.07 -4.06
C ALA A 174 12.05 -5.98 -2.98
N LEU A 175 12.44 -5.75 -1.72
CA LEU A 175 11.50 -5.59 -0.61
C LEU A 175 10.67 -4.31 -0.75
N ALA A 176 11.28 -3.22 -1.23
CA ALA A 176 10.55 -1.98 -1.53
C ALA A 176 9.49 -2.19 -2.63
N LYS A 177 9.80 -2.97 -3.68
CA LYS A 177 8.85 -3.34 -4.73
C LYS A 177 7.74 -4.23 -4.18
N GLU A 178 8.07 -5.24 -3.35
CA GLU A 178 7.07 -6.10 -2.70
C GLU A 178 6.11 -5.29 -1.83
N PHE A 179 6.61 -4.32 -1.06
CA PHE A 179 5.76 -3.43 -0.28
C PHE A 179 4.81 -2.62 -1.18
N ALA A 180 5.33 -2.08 -2.28
CA ALA A 180 4.51 -1.38 -3.26
C ALA A 180 3.44 -2.29 -3.90
N GLU A 181 3.77 -3.55 -4.22
CA GLU A 181 2.83 -4.53 -4.76
C GLU A 181 1.73 -4.92 -3.77
N ILE A 182 2.06 -5.05 -2.48
CA ILE A 182 1.06 -5.26 -1.40
C ILE A 182 0.07 -4.10 -1.35
N LEU A 183 0.55 -2.86 -1.40
CA LEU A 183 -0.31 -1.68 -1.38
C LEU A 183 -1.16 -1.57 -2.66
N HIS A 184 -0.56 -1.85 -3.81
CA HIS A 184 -1.27 -1.88 -5.08
C HIS A 184 -2.44 -2.89 -5.06
N PHE A 185 -2.18 -4.13 -4.64
CA PHE A 185 -3.22 -5.15 -4.47
C PHE A 185 -4.30 -4.68 -3.50
N THR A 186 -3.89 -4.12 -2.36
CA THR A 186 -4.80 -3.70 -1.28
C THR A 186 -5.82 -2.67 -1.76
N LEU A 187 -5.34 -1.58 -2.37
CA LEU A 187 -6.23 -0.53 -2.89
C LEU A 187 -7.08 -1.05 -4.06
N ARG A 188 -6.55 -1.95 -4.89
CA ARG A 188 -7.32 -2.56 -5.99
C ARG A 188 -8.43 -3.48 -5.50
N PHE A 189 -8.16 -4.27 -4.47
CA PHE A 189 -9.16 -5.13 -3.83
C PHE A 189 -10.29 -4.30 -3.24
N ASP A 190 -9.94 -3.28 -2.47
CA ASP A 190 -10.92 -2.44 -1.77
C ASP A 190 -11.78 -1.64 -2.76
N GLU A 191 -11.19 -1.14 -3.86
CA GLU A 191 -11.94 -0.50 -4.96
C GLU A 191 -13.00 -1.43 -5.56
N LEU A 192 -12.64 -2.70 -5.82
CA LEU A 192 -13.56 -3.70 -6.36
C LEU A 192 -14.64 -4.09 -5.33
N LYS A 193 -14.26 -4.22 -4.06
CA LYS A 193 -15.19 -4.53 -2.97
C LYS A 193 -16.22 -3.42 -2.79
N MET A 194 -15.79 -2.15 -2.77
CA MET A 194 -16.68 -1.01 -2.61
C MET A 194 -17.73 -0.92 -3.72
N ARG A 195 -17.38 -1.30 -4.95
CA ARG A 195 -18.31 -1.35 -6.08
C ARG A 195 -19.24 -2.57 -6.09
N ASN A 196 -19.09 -3.49 -5.13
CA ASN A 196 -19.91 -4.70 -5.05
C ASN A 196 -20.61 -4.87 -3.68
N PRO A 197 -21.77 -4.21 -3.47
CA PRO A 197 -22.55 -4.36 -2.24
C PRO A 197 -23.10 -5.78 -2.03
N ALA A 198 -23.20 -6.61 -3.08
CA ALA A 198 -23.73 -7.96 -2.96
C ALA A 198 -22.85 -8.88 -2.11
N ILE A 199 -21.54 -8.61 -1.97
CA ILE A 199 -20.65 -9.37 -1.08
C ILE A 199 -21.20 -9.42 0.36
N GLN A 200 -21.62 -8.28 0.90
CA GLN A 200 -22.16 -8.21 2.26
C GLN A 200 -23.55 -8.85 2.35
N ASN A 201 -24.39 -8.63 1.34
CA ASN A 201 -25.75 -9.18 1.29
C ASN A 201 -25.74 -10.71 1.21
N ASP A 202 -24.92 -11.27 0.33
CA ASP A 202 -24.78 -12.72 0.10
C ASP A 202 -24.20 -13.40 1.35
N PHE A 203 -23.18 -12.80 1.98
CA PHE A 203 -22.61 -13.33 3.22
C PHE A 203 -23.60 -13.24 4.39
N SER A 204 -24.39 -12.17 4.47
CA SER A 204 -25.45 -12.02 5.47
C SER A 204 -26.60 -13.02 5.26
N TYR A 205 -26.93 -13.36 4.01
CA TYR A 205 -27.87 -14.44 3.72
C TYR A 205 -27.32 -15.79 4.21
N TYR A 206 -26.08 -16.12 3.88
CA TYR A 206 -25.43 -17.34 4.35
C TYR A 206 -25.48 -17.49 5.87
N ARG A 207 -25.10 -16.45 6.63
CA ARG A 207 -25.12 -16.49 8.10
C ARG A 207 -26.52 -16.73 8.67
N ARG A 208 -27.56 -16.10 8.08
CA ARG A 208 -28.96 -16.32 8.49
C ARG A 208 -29.43 -17.73 8.18
N THR A 209 -28.96 -18.34 7.09
CA THR A 209 -29.35 -19.70 6.69
C THR A 209 -28.68 -20.76 7.55
N ILE A 210 -27.38 -20.62 7.86
CA ILE A 210 -26.70 -21.51 8.82
C ILE A 210 -27.35 -21.46 10.20
N SER A 211 -27.62 -20.26 10.71
CA SER A 211 -28.24 -20.10 12.03
C SER A 211 -29.59 -20.85 12.12
N ARG A 212 -30.40 -20.80 11.05
CA ARG A 212 -31.67 -21.54 10.96
C ARG A 212 -31.45 -23.06 10.87
N ASN A 213 -30.50 -23.52 10.07
CA ASN A 213 -30.24 -24.95 9.87
C ASN A 213 -29.68 -25.64 11.12
N ARG A 214 -28.91 -24.92 11.94
CA ARG A 214 -28.46 -25.40 13.26
C ARG A 214 -29.60 -25.63 14.24
N ILE A 215 -30.59 -24.74 14.27
CA ILE A 215 -31.80 -24.92 15.10
C ILE A 215 -32.57 -26.18 14.67
N ASN A 216 -32.52 -26.51 13.38
CA ASN A 216 -33.13 -27.72 12.81
C ASN A 216 -32.23 -28.97 12.89
N ASN A 217 -31.10 -28.93 13.63
CA ASN A 217 -30.11 -30.01 13.75
C ASN A 217 -29.58 -30.56 12.42
N MET A 218 -29.55 -29.74 11.36
CA MET A 218 -28.94 -30.14 10.09
C MET A 218 -27.45 -29.76 10.10
N HIS A 219 -26.58 -30.76 10.26
CA HIS A 219 -25.14 -30.57 10.13
C HIS A 219 -24.78 -30.50 8.64
N LEU A 220 -24.31 -29.34 8.18
CA LEU A 220 -23.92 -29.14 6.78
C LEU A 220 -22.40 -29.20 6.66
N ASP A 221 -21.88 -29.87 5.62
CA ASP A 221 -20.43 -30.02 5.40
C ASP A 221 -19.69 -28.68 5.32
N ILE A 222 -20.36 -27.62 4.86
CA ILE A 222 -19.77 -26.28 4.81
C ILE A 222 -19.53 -25.66 6.20
N GLU A 223 -20.17 -26.15 7.26
CA GLU A 223 -19.87 -25.70 8.63
C GLU A 223 -18.46 -26.09 9.06
N ASN A 224 -17.91 -27.17 8.48
CA ASN A 224 -16.51 -27.54 8.68
C ASN A 224 -15.57 -26.56 7.96
N GLU A 225 -16.03 -25.90 6.90
CA GLU A 225 -15.25 -24.92 6.16
C GLU A 225 -15.30 -23.52 6.80
N VAL A 226 -16.47 -23.07 7.26
CA VAL A 226 -16.65 -21.76 7.91
C VAL A 226 -17.45 -21.95 9.20
N ASN A 227 -16.73 -22.07 10.31
CA ASN A 227 -17.33 -22.11 11.63
C ASN A 227 -17.87 -20.72 12.06
N ASN A 228 -18.62 -20.69 13.17
CA ASN A 228 -19.27 -19.45 13.63
C ASN A 228 -18.28 -18.33 13.99
N GLU A 229 -17.14 -18.68 14.58
CA GLU A 229 -16.10 -17.71 14.94
C GLU A 229 -15.49 -17.06 13.69
N MET A 230 -15.11 -17.87 12.71
CA MET A 230 -14.63 -17.43 11.40
C MET A 230 -15.67 -16.54 10.73
N ALA A 231 -16.94 -16.94 10.74
CA ALA A 231 -18.02 -16.15 10.15
C ALA A 231 -18.18 -14.77 10.82
N ASN A 232 -17.98 -14.68 12.13
CA ASN A 232 -18.03 -13.40 12.86
C ASN A 232 -16.85 -12.50 12.47
N ARG A 233 -15.62 -13.03 12.41
CA ARG A 233 -14.44 -12.27 11.97
C ARG A 233 -14.57 -11.79 10.52
N MET A 234 -15.02 -12.66 9.61
CA MET A 234 -15.31 -12.30 8.23
C MET A 234 -16.40 -11.23 8.12
N SER A 235 -17.40 -11.24 9.01
CA SER A 235 -18.47 -10.22 8.99
C SER A 235 -17.91 -8.84 9.30
N LEU A 236 -17.06 -8.73 10.32
CA LEU A 236 -16.38 -7.48 10.66
C LEU A 236 -15.46 -7.03 9.52
N PHE A 237 -14.69 -7.97 8.95
CA PHE A 237 -13.84 -7.68 7.80
C PHE A 237 -14.65 -7.10 6.64
N TYR A 238 -15.73 -7.74 6.19
CA TYR A 238 -16.49 -7.25 5.03
C TYR A 238 -17.41 -6.05 5.31
N ALA A 239 -17.68 -5.71 6.56
CA ALA A 239 -18.39 -4.50 6.93
C ALA A 239 -17.58 -3.22 6.62
N GLU A 240 -16.26 -3.29 6.76
CA GLU A 240 -15.34 -2.18 6.48
C GLU A 240 -15.38 -1.76 5.01
N ALA A 241 -15.39 -0.46 4.70
CA ALA A 241 -15.35 0.01 3.30
C ALA A 241 -14.07 -0.44 2.59
N THR A 242 -12.93 -0.39 3.29
CA THR A 242 -11.59 -0.69 2.81
C THR A 242 -10.94 -1.80 3.67
N PRO A 243 -11.43 -3.05 3.57
CA PRO A 243 -11.08 -4.11 4.50
C PRO A 243 -9.60 -4.52 4.48
N MET A 244 -8.98 -4.55 3.29
CA MET A 244 -7.55 -4.86 3.18
C MET A 244 -6.70 -3.72 3.72
N LEU A 245 -7.05 -2.46 3.38
CA LEU A 245 -6.29 -1.30 3.85
C LEU A 245 -6.41 -1.10 5.36
N LYS A 246 -7.59 -1.37 5.94
CA LYS A 246 -7.79 -1.38 7.39
C LYS A 246 -6.92 -2.44 8.06
N THR A 247 -6.82 -3.63 7.46
CA THR A 247 -5.93 -4.71 7.93
C THR A 247 -4.47 -4.25 7.95
N LEU A 248 -3.98 -3.65 6.85
CA LEU A 248 -2.60 -3.15 6.78
C LEU A 248 -2.34 -1.97 7.74
N SER A 249 -3.31 -1.07 7.90
CA SER A 249 -3.19 0.06 8.84
C SER A 249 -3.06 -0.46 10.27
N ASN A 250 -3.90 -1.43 10.67
CA ASN A 250 -3.80 -2.08 11.98
C ASN A 250 -2.47 -2.82 12.15
N ALA A 251 -2.03 -3.58 11.14
CA ALA A 251 -0.76 -4.29 11.16
C ALA A 251 0.45 -3.35 11.35
N THR A 252 0.42 -2.18 10.70
CA THR A 252 1.48 -1.18 10.80
C THR A 252 1.49 -0.50 12.17
N MET A 253 0.31 -0.16 12.71
CA MET A 253 0.19 0.34 14.09
C MET A 253 0.69 -0.70 15.11
N HIS A 254 0.32 -1.97 14.92
CA HIS A 254 0.77 -3.07 15.76
C HIS A 254 2.29 -3.23 15.73
N PHE A 255 2.89 -3.23 14.54
CA PHE A 255 4.34 -3.31 14.35
C PHE A 255 5.08 -2.23 15.17
N VAL A 256 4.66 -0.97 15.08
CA VAL A 256 5.29 0.12 15.84
C VAL A 256 5.06 -0.02 17.35
N SER A 257 3.89 -0.53 17.77
CA SER A 257 3.58 -0.72 19.20
C SER A 257 4.37 -1.86 19.85
N GLU A 258 4.66 -2.93 19.10
CA GLU A 258 5.42 -4.10 19.58
C GLU A 258 6.93 -3.84 19.57
N ASN A 259 7.43 -3.11 18.57
CA ASN A 259 8.86 -2.84 18.40
C ASN A 259 9.30 -1.56 19.12
N LYS A 260 9.12 -1.51 20.44
CA LYS A 260 9.42 -0.31 21.26
C LYS A 260 10.88 0.16 21.22
N THR A 261 11.81 -0.74 20.88
CA THR A 261 13.24 -0.42 20.73
C THR A 261 13.56 0.25 19.40
N LEU A 262 12.66 0.14 18.42
CA LEU A 262 12.79 0.78 17.12
C LEU A 262 12.18 2.19 17.18
N PRO A 263 12.92 3.24 16.83
CA PRO A 263 12.34 4.58 16.73
C PRO A 263 11.18 4.59 15.73
N ILE A 264 10.04 5.16 16.14
CA ILE A 264 8.86 5.32 15.26
C ILE A 264 9.21 6.06 13.98
N GLU A 265 10.16 7.00 14.07
CA GLU A 265 10.68 7.78 12.95
C GLU A 265 11.20 6.90 11.81
N ASN A 266 11.82 5.75 12.09
CA ASN A 266 12.29 4.85 11.04
C ASN A 266 11.14 4.36 10.15
N THR A 267 10.00 4.04 10.77
CA THR A 267 8.80 3.58 10.05
C THR A 267 8.13 4.74 9.33
N THR A 268 7.89 5.86 10.02
CA THR A 268 7.18 7.00 9.43
C THR A 268 8.02 7.67 8.33
N ASP A 269 9.34 7.69 8.46
CA ASP A 269 10.24 8.25 7.46
C ASP A 269 10.35 7.33 6.24
N CYS A 270 10.31 6.01 6.41
CA CYS A 270 10.18 5.08 5.30
C CYS A 270 8.91 5.34 4.49
N LEU A 271 7.75 5.45 5.16
CA LEU A 271 6.46 5.71 4.49
C LEU A 271 6.44 7.07 3.80
N SER A 272 6.95 8.13 4.44
CA SER A 272 7.00 9.48 3.84
C SER A 272 8.02 9.57 2.69
N THR A 273 9.11 8.81 2.75
CA THR A 273 10.09 8.71 1.65
C THR A 273 9.46 8.02 0.44
N MET A 274 8.78 6.89 0.63
CA MET A 274 8.03 6.22 -0.45
C MET A 274 6.97 7.15 -1.05
N THR A 275 6.25 7.90 -0.20
CA THR A 275 5.25 8.90 -0.64
C THR A 275 5.90 9.94 -1.55
N SER A 276 7.03 10.49 -1.12
CA SER A 276 7.76 11.52 -1.86
C SER A 276 8.28 11.00 -3.19
N VAL A 277 8.81 9.77 -3.23
CA VAL A 277 9.25 9.11 -4.46
C VAL A 277 8.09 8.98 -5.44
N CYS A 278 6.95 8.43 -5.01
CA CYS A 278 5.78 8.30 -5.88
C CYS A 278 5.28 9.66 -6.37
N LYS A 279 5.18 10.66 -5.48
CA LYS A 279 4.74 12.01 -5.83
C LYS A 279 5.63 12.62 -6.91
N VAL A 280 6.95 12.61 -6.72
CA VAL A 280 7.89 13.19 -7.70
C VAL A 280 7.83 12.44 -9.03
N MET A 281 7.71 11.11 -9.00
CA MET A 281 7.53 10.31 -10.23
C MET A 281 6.30 10.75 -11.02
N LEU A 282 5.21 11.10 -10.34
CA LEU A 282 3.93 11.47 -10.95
C LEU A 282 3.84 12.96 -11.36
N GLU A 283 4.49 13.85 -10.61
CA GLU A 283 4.46 15.32 -10.81
C GLU A 283 5.47 15.78 -11.87
N THR A 284 6.64 15.14 -11.95
CA THR A 284 7.73 15.55 -12.85
C THR A 284 7.50 15.01 -14.27
N PRO A 285 7.31 15.87 -15.30
CA PRO A 285 7.01 15.44 -16.68
C PRO A 285 8.04 14.47 -17.28
N GLU A 286 9.32 14.64 -16.96
CA GLU A 286 10.43 13.80 -17.45
C GLU A 286 10.38 12.37 -16.91
N TYR A 287 9.83 12.19 -15.71
CA TYR A 287 9.59 10.87 -15.13
C TYR A 287 8.24 10.32 -15.54
N ARG A 288 7.22 11.18 -15.59
CA ARG A 288 5.88 10.82 -15.98
C ARG A 288 5.81 10.29 -17.42
N SER A 289 6.57 10.89 -18.33
CA SER A 289 6.67 10.44 -19.73
C SER A 289 7.32 9.05 -19.89
N ARG A 290 7.94 8.49 -18.85
CA ARG A 290 8.51 7.13 -18.86
C ARG A 290 7.51 6.05 -18.50
N PHE A 291 6.35 6.40 -17.96
CA PHE A 291 5.27 5.44 -17.79
C PHE A 291 4.70 5.09 -19.16
N THR A 292 4.93 3.85 -19.60
CA THR A 292 4.45 3.33 -20.89
C THR A 292 3.02 2.82 -20.83
N SER A 293 2.46 2.64 -19.63
CA SER A 293 1.13 2.09 -19.38
C SER A 293 0.39 2.89 -18.31
N GLU A 294 -0.91 3.10 -18.53
CA GLU A 294 -1.84 3.66 -17.54
C GLU A 294 -1.91 2.78 -16.27
N GLU A 295 -1.70 1.47 -16.41
CA GLU A 295 -1.66 0.54 -15.28
C GLU A 295 -0.49 0.84 -14.34
N THR A 296 0.69 1.15 -14.88
CA THR A 296 1.88 1.52 -14.10
C THR A 296 1.72 2.88 -13.44
N LEU A 297 1.04 3.81 -14.10
CA LEU A 297 0.69 5.10 -13.51
C LEU A 297 -0.26 4.92 -12.31
N MET A 298 -1.32 4.12 -12.50
CA MET A 298 -2.27 3.76 -11.44
C MET A 298 -1.63 2.94 -10.32
N PHE A 299 -0.61 2.13 -10.62
CA PHE A 299 0.21 1.46 -9.62
C PHE A 299 0.86 2.48 -8.69
N CYS A 300 1.57 3.46 -9.26
CA CYS A 300 2.27 4.49 -8.48
C CYS A 300 1.30 5.34 -7.65
N MET A 301 0.14 5.70 -8.19
CA MET A 301 -0.91 6.42 -7.44
C MET A 301 -1.49 5.61 -6.28
N ARG A 302 -1.76 4.31 -6.48
CA ARG A 302 -2.24 3.41 -5.42
C ARG A 302 -1.21 3.27 -4.31
N VAL A 303 0.06 3.12 -4.67
CA VAL A 303 1.15 3.04 -3.69
C VAL A 303 1.22 4.32 -2.88
N MET A 304 1.24 5.48 -3.54
CA MET A 304 1.26 6.81 -2.89
C MET A 304 0.12 6.96 -1.87
N VAL A 305 -1.12 6.66 -2.27
CA VAL A 305 -2.28 6.77 -1.38
C VAL A 305 -2.24 5.75 -0.25
N GLY A 306 -1.79 4.52 -0.54
CA GLY A 306 -1.59 3.49 0.47
C GLY A 306 -0.60 3.90 1.55
N VAL A 307 0.61 4.35 1.19
CA VAL A 307 1.60 4.80 2.18
C VAL A 307 1.18 6.05 2.94
N ILE A 308 0.43 6.97 2.31
CA ILE A 308 -0.16 8.14 3.00
C ILE A 308 -1.08 7.70 4.13
N ILE A 309 -1.98 6.75 3.84
CA ILE A 309 -2.95 6.27 4.83
C ILE A 309 -2.24 5.53 5.95
N LEU A 310 -1.26 4.66 5.63
CA LEU A 310 -0.46 4.00 6.67
C LEU A 310 0.28 5.01 7.55
N TYR A 311 0.90 6.03 6.96
CA TYR A 311 1.59 7.09 7.70
C TYR A 311 0.62 7.84 8.62
N ASP A 312 -0.58 8.17 8.13
CA ASP A 312 -1.57 8.90 8.90
C ASP A 312 -2.05 8.13 10.13
N HIS A 313 -2.13 6.79 10.07
CA HIS A 313 -2.51 5.97 11.23
C HIS A 313 -1.38 5.81 12.26
N VAL A 314 -0.13 5.83 11.81
CA VAL A 314 1.05 5.55 12.65
C VAL A 314 1.66 6.82 13.24
N HIS A 315 1.78 7.89 12.45
CA HIS A 315 2.46 9.10 12.88
C HIS A 315 1.63 9.85 13.95
N PRO A 316 2.23 10.31 15.07
CA PRO A 316 1.47 10.87 16.21
C PRO A 316 0.58 12.06 15.87
N VAL A 317 1.01 12.91 14.92
CA VAL A 317 0.24 14.08 14.46
C VAL A 317 -0.42 13.87 13.10
N GLY A 318 -0.34 12.66 12.54
CA GLY A 318 -0.92 12.32 11.25
C GLY A 318 -0.21 12.91 10.03
N ALA A 319 -0.78 12.63 8.86
CA ALA A 319 -0.28 13.06 7.54
C ALA A 319 -0.68 14.49 7.19
N PHE A 320 -1.69 15.05 7.85
CA PHE A 320 -2.34 16.32 7.49
C PHE A 320 -1.84 17.54 8.26
N CYS A 321 -1.06 17.33 9.34
CA CYS A 321 -0.46 18.40 10.09
C CYS A 321 0.59 19.16 9.24
N LYS A 322 0.76 20.46 9.48
CA LYS A 322 1.77 21.28 8.79
C LYS A 322 3.21 20.80 9.03
N THR A 323 3.46 20.12 10.14
CA THR A 323 4.78 19.55 10.49
C THR A 323 4.99 18.14 9.92
N SER A 324 3.99 17.58 9.23
CA SER A 324 4.11 16.30 8.53
C SER A 324 5.20 16.36 7.45
N LYS A 325 5.92 15.26 7.28
CA LYS A 325 6.89 15.10 6.17
C LYS A 325 6.20 14.87 4.82
N ILE A 326 4.88 14.65 4.80
CA ILE A 326 4.10 14.41 3.59
C ILE A 326 3.54 15.73 3.05
N ASP A 327 3.89 16.05 1.80
CA ASP A 327 3.26 17.14 1.04
C ASP A 327 1.87 16.72 0.54
N MET A 328 0.89 16.77 1.45
CA MET A 328 -0.48 16.33 1.18
C MET A 328 -1.14 17.13 0.05
N LYS A 329 -0.86 18.43 -0.03
CA LYS A 329 -1.41 19.30 -1.09
C LYS A 329 -0.90 18.87 -2.46
N GLY A 330 0.41 18.62 -2.57
CA GLY A 330 1.03 18.11 -3.79
C GLY A 330 0.49 16.73 -4.18
N CYS A 331 0.35 15.81 -3.22
CA CYS A 331 -0.21 14.48 -3.49
C CYS A 331 -1.66 14.54 -4.00
N ILE A 332 -2.53 15.34 -3.40
CA ILE A 332 -3.93 15.48 -3.85
C ILE A 332 -3.99 16.16 -5.23
N LYS A 333 -3.12 17.15 -5.48
CA LYS A 333 -3.04 17.83 -6.78
C LYS A 333 -2.74 16.84 -7.91
N VAL A 334 -1.73 15.99 -7.73
CA VAL A 334 -1.36 14.94 -8.70
C VAL A 334 -2.53 14.00 -9.01
N LEU A 335 -3.33 13.64 -8.01
CA LEU A 335 -4.53 12.82 -8.20
C LEU A 335 -5.60 13.59 -8.99
N LYS A 336 -5.87 14.86 -8.64
CA LYS A 336 -6.87 15.70 -9.32
C LYS A 336 -6.51 16.07 -10.76
N GLU A 337 -5.25 15.93 -11.16
CA GLU A 337 -4.81 16.09 -12.55
C GLU A 337 -5.18 14.87 -13.43
N GLN A 338 -5.66 13.77 -12.84
CA GLN A 338 -6.14 12.61 -13.59
C GLN A 338 -7.63 12.72 -13.95
N ALA A 339 -8.10 11.84 -14.84
CA ALA A 339 -9.53 11.70 -15.12
C ALA A 339 -10.30 11.38 -13.83
N PRO A 340 -11.38 12.12 -13.48
CA PRO A 340 -12.07 11.97 -12.20
C PRO A 340 -12.48 10.52 -11.90
N ASP A 341 -13.03 9.83 -12.90
CA ASP A 341 -13.54 8.47 -12.75
C ASP A 341 -12.45 7.43 -12.41
N SER A 342 -11.20 7.67 -12.82
CA SER A 342 -10.11 6.72 -12.61
C SER A 342 -9.52 6.79 -11.19
N VAL A 343 -9.59 7.96 -10.54
CA VAL A 343 -8.99 8.22 -9.22
C VAL A 343 -10.00 8.42 -8.10
N GLU A 344 -11.31 8.48 -8.39
CA GLU A 344 -12.36 8.71 -7.38
C GLU A 344 -12.29 7.69 -6.23
N GLY A 345 -11.98 6.42 -6.53
CA GLY A 345 -11.78 5.40 -5.50
C GLY A 345 -10.62 5.72 -4.55
N LEU A 346 -9.54 6.32 -5.06
CA LEU A 346 -8.37 6.74 -4.27
C LEU A 346 -8.65 7.99 -3.44
N LEU A 347 -9.39 8.95 -4.01
CA LEU A 347 -9.84 10.14 -3.27
C LEU A 347 -10.78 9.75 -2.13
N ASN A 348 -11.68 8.78 -2.37
CA ASN A 348 -12.56 8.24 -1.33
C ASN A 348 -11.79 7.46 -0.25
N ALA A 349 -10.72 6.74 -0.60
CA ALA A 349 -9.84 6.15 0.41
C ALA A 349 -9.23 7.22 1.34
N LEU A 350 -8.77 8.35 0.79
CA LEU A 350 -8.28 9.48 1.58
C LEU A 350 -9.37 10.14 2.42
N ARG A 351 -10.60 10.27 1.89
CA ARG A 351 -11.74 10.89 2.61
C ARG A 351 -12.22 10.08 3.80
N PHE A 352 -12.27 8.75 3.66
CA PHE A 352 -13.01 7.89 4.59
C PHE A 352 -12.12 6.95 5.41
N THR A 353 -10.88 6.69 4.99
CA THR A 353 -9.98 5.76 5.70
C THR A 353 -8.90 6.47 6.51
N THR A 354 -8.71 7.78 6.33
CA THR A 354 -7.73 8.56 7.11
C THR A 354 -8.25 8.84 8.51
N LYS A 355 -7.31 8.98 9.46
CA LYS A 355 -7.56 9.22 10.87
C LYS A 355 -7.65 10.72 11.17
N HIS A 356 -6.73 11.53 10.63
CA HIS A 356 -6.57 12.93 11.06
C HIS A 356 -7.12 13.97 10.05
N LEU A 357 -7.77 13.56 8.95
CA LEU A 357 -8.36 14.49 7.97
C LEU A 357 -9.37 15.46 8.61
N ASN A 358 -10.13 14.97 9.60
CA ASN A 358 -11.20 15.73 10.24
C ASN A 358 -10.74 16.54 11.47
N ASP A 359 -9.47 16.47 11.85
CA ASP A 359 -8.90 17.19 13.00
C ASP A 359 -8.82 18.69 12.79
N GLU A 360 -9.12 19.50 13.81
CA GLU A 360 -9.10 20.97 13.73
C GLU A 360 -7.77 21.55 13.23
N SER A 361 -6.66 20.83 13.48
CA SER A 361 -5.31 21.17 13.01
C SER A 361 -5.13 21.05 11.49
N THR A 362 -6.00 20.28 10.81
CA THR A 362 -5.93 20.04 9.37
C THR A 362 -6.35 21.27 8.57
N SER A 363 -5.49 21.67 7.63
CA SER A 363 -5.68 22.85 6.78
C SER A 363 -7.02 22.85 6.05
N LYS A 364 -7.77 23.96 6.16
CA LYS A 364 -9.03 24.19 5.43
C LYS A 364 -8.87 24.00 3.92
N GLN A 365 -7.71 24.36 3.36
CA GLN A 365 -7.43 24.15 1.94
C GLN A 365 -7.40 22.66 1.57
N ILE A 366 -6.75 21.82 2.39
CA ILE A 366 -6.68 20.38 2.12
C ILE A 366 -8.07 19.75 2.23
N ARG A 367 -8.86 20.15 3.24
CA ARG A 367 -10.26 19.72 3.36
C ARG A 367 -11.08 20.08 2.13
N ALA A 368 -10.99 21.33 1.65
CA ALA A 368 -11.68 21.78 0.45
C ALA A 368 -11.21 21.05 -0.82
N MET A 369 -9.97 20.56 -0.87
CA MET A 369 -9.49 19.73 -1.96
C MET A 369 -10.05 18.30 -1.90
N LEU A 370 -10.49 17.81 -0.74
CA LEU A 370 -11.09 16.49 -0.58
C LEU A 370 -12.60 16.53 -0.34
N GLN A 371 -13.22 17.71 -0.39
CA GLN A 371 -14.65 17.86 -0.63
C GLN A 371 -14.85 17.83 -2.14
#